data_AF-A0A6A4WBX7-F1
#
_entry.id   AF-A0A6A4WBX7-F1
#
_cell.length_a   1.000
_cell.length_b   1.000
_cell.length_c   1.000
_cell.angle_alpha   90.00
_cell.angle_beta   90.00
_cell.angle_gamma   90.00
#
_symmetry.space_group_name_H-M   'P 1'
#
loop_
_entity.id
_entity.type
_entity.pdbx_description
1 polymer ?
#
loop_
_entity_poly.entity_id
_entity_poly.type
_entity_poly.pdbx_seq_one_letter_code
_entity_poly.pdbx_strand_id
1 'polypeptide(L)'
;MLPRLRALLPIAVCVMLALIHGCSAEDGDDAKCAAQSGKDCHACLQFAQCYYCTSSKKCAYNPVNSFLPKASDCSLADVRWGTCWVNFLALIISLVVIVLVIALSIGCWCHCWCKRRRTRSVERDEQSVERDEQRYARERQEREQRVERDEQRYARERQEREQRQAERRAERQTRTDAIRDKYGLSSPARDPPYTAL
;
A
#
# COMPACT_ATOMS: atom_id res chain seq x y z
N MET A 1 -21.48 -9.08 -19.78
CA MET A 1 -22.73 -8.53 -20.36
C MET A 1 -23.19 -7.19 -19.76
N LEU A 2 -22.51 -6.62 -18.75
CA LEU A 2 -22.88 -5.35 -18.11
C LEU A 2 -22.46 -4.01 -18.79
N PRO A 3 -21.63 -3.93 -19.86
CA PRO A 3 -21.22 -2.61 -20.39
C PRO A 3 -22.28 -1.94 -21.27
N ARG A 4 -23.22 -2.70 -21.86
CA ARG A 4 -24.32 -2.13 -22.68
C ARG A 4 -25.43 -1.48 -21.85
N LEU A 5 -25.61 -1.88 -20.58
CA LEU A 5 -26.60 -1.29 -19.67
C LEU A 5 -26.22 0.12 -19.21
N ARG A 6 -24.92 0.43 -19.11
CA ARG A 6 -24.43 1.76 -18.69
C ARG A 6 -24.64 2.85 -19.75
N ALA A 7 -24.70 2.48 -21.03
CA ALA A 7 -24.90 3.42 -22.14
C ALA A 7 -26.37 3.82 -22.35
N LEU A 8 -27.32 3.00 -21.89
CA LEU A 8 -28.77 3.25 -22.02
C LEU A 8 -29.34 4.09 -20.87
N LEU A 9 -28.65 4.10 -19.73
CA LEU A 9 -29.00 4.87 -18.54
C LEU A 9 -29.06 6.40 -18.77
N PRO A 10 -28.10 7.05 -19.45
CA PRO A 10 -28.18 8.48 -19.74
C PRO A 10 -29.29 8.82 -20.74
N ILE A 11 -29.59 7.94 -21.70
CA ILE A 11 -30.66 8.15 -22.68
C ILE A 11 -32.03 8.06 -22.01
N ALA A 12 -32.22 7.05 -21.14
CA ALA A 12 -33.44 6.91 -20.36
C ALA A 12 -33.64 8.09 -19.39
N VAL A 13 -32.56 8.59 -18.75
CA VAL A 13 -32.61 9.77 -17.88
C VAL A 13 -32.93 11.04 -18.68
N CYS A 14 -32.36 11.24 -19.87
CA CYS A 14 -32.68 12.38 -20.73
C CYS A 14 -34.13 12.34 -21.27
N VAL A 15 -34.64 11.15 -21.63
CA VAL A 15 -36.04 11.00 -22.09
C VAL A 15 -37.02 11.22 -20.93
N MET A 16 -36.71 10.72 -19.73
CA MET A 16 -37.52 10.97 -18.53
C MET A 16 -37.48 12.44 -18.13
N LEU A 17 -36.32 13.11 -18.21
CA LEU A 17 -36.21 14.56 -17.97
C LEU A 17 -36.95 15.38 -19.05
N ALA A 18 -36.94 14.96 -20.31
CA ALA A 18 -37.69 15.62 -21.38
C ALA A 18 -39.21 15.42 -21.27
N LEU A 19 -39.67 14.28 -20.75
CA LEU A 19 -41.09 14.02 -20.47
C LEU A 19 -41.59 14.76 -19.23
N ILE A 20 -40.72 15.04 -18.25
CA ILE A 20 -41.06 15.81 -17.04
C ILE A 20 -41.10 17.32 -17.33
N HIS A 21 -40.37 17.83 -18.32
CA HIS A 21 -40.37 19.25 -18.73
C HIS A 21 -41.39 19.57 -19.83
N GLY A 22 -42.58 18.96 -19.76
CA GLY A 22 -43.74 19.45 -20.50
C GLY A 22 -43.91 20.96 -20.24
N CYS A 23 -43.76 21.76 -21.30
CA CYS A 23 -43.85 23.20 -21.25
C CYS A 23 -45.28 23.60 -20.83
N SER A 24 -45.41 24.32 -19.72
CA SER A 24 -46.59 25.11 -19.40
C SER A 24 -46.11 26.33 -18.61
N ALA A 25 -46.00 27.45 -19.31
CA ALA A 25 -46.00 28.76 -18.68
C ALA A 25 -47.48 29.14 -18.51
N GLU A 26 -47.98 29.13 -17.28
CA GLU A 26 -49.27 29.71 -16.94
C GLU A 26 -49.04 31.12 -16.41
N ASP A 27 -49.47 32.13 -17.17
CA ASP A 27 -49.46 33.56 -16.78
C ASP A 27 -50.44 33.88 -15.63
N GLY A 28 -50.82 32.89 -14.83
CA GLY A 28 -51.76 32.98 -13.71
C GLY A 28 -51.12 32.84 -12.32
N ASP A 29 -49.82 32.54 -12.22
CA ASP A 29 -49.16 32.26 -10.94
C ASP A 29 -48.64 33.53 -10.21
N ASP A 30 -48.33 34.59 -10.96
CA ASP A 30 -47.98 35.91 -10.42
C ASP A 30 -49.09 36.46 -9.51
N ALA A 31 -50.35 36.34 -9.96
CA ALA A 31 -51.52 36.80 -9.22
C ALA A 31 -51.76 35.96 -7.94
N LYS A 32 -51.47 34.65 -7.98
CA LYS A 32 -51.62 33.75 -6.83
C LYS A 32 -50.61 34.06 -5.73
N CYS A 33 -49.36 34.35 -6.09
CA CYS A 33 -48.32 34.76 -5.16
C CYS A 33 -48.60 36.17 -4.60
N ALA A 34 -48.92 37.14 -5.47
CA ALA A 34 -49.16 38.52 -5.06
C ALA A 34 -50.34 38.66 -4.10
N ALA A 35 -51.39 37.85 -4.26
CA ALA A 35 -52.57 37.82 -3.37
C ALA A 35 -52.26 37.43 -1.91
N GLN A 36 -51.10 36.83 -1.64
CA GLN A 36 -50.67 36.48 -0.29
C GLN A 36 -49.74 37.53 0.34
N SER A 37 -49.50 38.65 -0.33
CA SER A 37 -48.69 39.75 0.22
C SER A 37 -49.32 40.32 1.50
N GLY A 38 -48.49 40.57 2.51
CA GLY A 38 -48.91 41.04 3.83
C GLY A 38 -49.33 39.95 4.83
N LYS A 39 -49.40 38.67 4.40
CA LYS A 39 -49.61 37.51 5.29
C LYS A 39 -48.29 36.95 5.81
N ASP A 40 -48.38 35.91 6.64
CA ASP A 40 -47.21 35.19 7.15
C ASP A 40 -46.45 34.45 6.04
N CYS A 41 -45.14 34.28 6.28
CA CYS A 41 -44.26 33.58 5.36
C CYS A 41 -44.80 32.18 4.94
N HIS A 42 -45.40 31.44 5.88
CA HIS A 42 -45.96 30.11 5.59
C HIS A 42 -47.14 30.16 4.60
N ALA A 43 -47.96 31.22 4.64
CA ALA A 43 -49.07 31.39 3.71
C ALA A 43 -48.58 31.75 2.29
N CYS A 44 -47.49 32.52 2.18
CA CYS A 44 -46.87 32.83 0.91
C CYS A 44 -46.18 31.60 0.28
N LEU A 45 -45.47 30.81 1.09
CA LEU A 45 -44.71 29.62 0.62
C LEU A 45 -45.57 28.36 0.49
N GLN A 46 -46.90 28.47 0.58
CA GLN A 46 -47.80 27.37 0.26
C GLN A 46 -47.68 26.94 -1.21
N PHE A 47 -47.24 27.86 -2.08
CA PHE A 47 -46.92 27.59 -3.48
C PHE A 47 -45.40 27.59 -3.68
N ALA A 48 -44.89 26.50 -4.26
CA ALA A 48 -43.44 26.29 -4.45
C ALA A 48 -42.77 27.35 -5.35
N GLN A 49 -43.56 28.04 -6.17
CA GLN A 49 -43.10 29.06 -7.12
C GLN A 49 -43.17 30.50 -6.56
N CYS A 50 -43.54 30.70 -5.30
CA CYS A 50 -43.51 32.01 -4.65
C CYS A 50 -42.29 32.17 -3.75
N TYR A 51 -41.79 33.40 -3.61
CA TYR A 51 -40.83 33.80 -2.59
C TYR A 51 -41.42 34.89 -1.69
N TYR A 52 -41.03 34.87 -0.42
CA TYR A 52 -41.45 35.81 0.60
C TYR A 52 -40.27 36.69 1.04
N CYS A 53 -40.45 38.00 1.03
CA CYS A 53 -39.47 38.93 1.57
C CYS A 53 -39.82 39.29 3.02
N THR A 54 -38.93 38.96 3.95
CA THR A 54 -39.17 39.17 5.38
C THR A 54 -39.21 40.66 5.74
N SER A 55 -38.35 41.47 5.13
CA SER A 55 -38.27 42.91 5.41
C SER A 55 -39.50 43.69 4.91
N SER A 56 -39.98 43.40 3.70
CA SER A 56 -41.10 44.13 3.08
C SER A 56 -42.45 43.42 3.18
N LYS A 57 -42.50 42.21 3.75
CA LYS A 57 -43.69 41.33 3.82
C LYS A 57 -44.36 41.08 2.45
N LYS A 58 -43.59 41.20 1.37
CA LYS A 58 -44.05 41.03 -0.01
C LYS A 58 -43.96 39.56 -0.41
N CYS A 59 -44.99 39.05 -1.07
CA CYS A 59 -45.00 37.73 -1.69
C CYS A 59 -45.03 37.90 -3.21
N ALA A 60 -44.07 37.30 -3.92
CA ALA A 60 -43.97 37.43 -5.36
C ALA A 60 -43.55 36.11 -6.01
N TYR A 61 -43.89 35.95 -7.28
CA TYR A 61 -43.54 34.77 -8.06
C TYR A 61 -42.04 34.77 -8.39
N ASN A 62 -41.40 33.62 -8.24
CA ASN A 62 -40.06 33.37 -8.71
C ASN A 62 -40.14 32.45 -9.94
N PRO A 63 -39.80 32.92 -11.16
CA PRO A 63 -39.78 32.06 -12.32
C PRO A 63 -38.77 30.92 -12.12
N VAL A 64 -39.16 29.70 -12.48
CA VAL A 64 -38.39 28.46 -12.23
C VAL A 64 -36.98 28.49 -12.86
N ASN A 65 -36.77 29.39 -13.83
CA ASN A 65 -35.48 29.57 -14.53
C ASN A 65 -34.55 30.59 -13.86
N SER A 66 -34.95 31.21 -12.75
CA SER A 66 -34.12 32.15 -12.00
C SER A 66 -33.89 31.64 -10.58
N PHE A 67 -32.70 31.08 -10.35
CA PHE A 67 -32.30 30.56 -9.03
C PHE A 67 -32.25 31.65 -7.95
N LEU A 68 -32.15 32.94 -8.34
CA LEU A 68 -32.03 34.07 -7.43
C LEU A 68 -32.91 35.25 -7.91
N PRO A 69 -33.93 35.69 -7.14
CA PRO A 69 -34.63 36.93 -7.42
C PRO A 69 -33.66 38.12 -7.34
N LYS A 70 -33.96 39.19 -8.10
CA LYS A 70 -33.07 40.36 -8.19
C LYS A 70 -32.87 41.00 -6.81
N ALA A 71 -31.61 41.22 -6.44
CA ALA A 71 -31.20 41.83 -5.17
C ALA A 71 -31.76 43.26 -4.96
N SER A 72 -32.28 43.91 -6.01
CA SER A 72 -32.92 45.22 -5.94
C SER A 72 -34.26 45.20 -5.20
N ASP A 73 -34.98 44.07 -5.22
CA ASP A 73 -36.38 43.99 -4.74
C ASP A 73 -36.47 43.44 -3.32
N CYS A 74 -35.46 42.67 -2.89
CA CYS A 74 -35.30 42.18 -1.53
C CYS A 74 -33.83 41.76 -1.30
N SER A 75 -33.30 42.05 -0.11
CA SER A 75 -31.95 41.59 0.27
C SER A 75 -31.90 40.06 0.27
N LEU A 76 -30.83 39.49 -0.28
CA LEU A 76 -30.60 38.03 -0.33
C LEU A 76 -30.67 37.36 1.05
N ALA A 77 -30.46 38.09 2.13
CA ALA A 77 -30.57 37.59 3.50
C ALA A 77 -32.02 37.44 4.01
N ASP A 78 -32.94 38.23 3.44
CA ASP A 78 -34.34 38.35 3.90
C ASP A 78 -35.33 37.59 3.03
N VAL A 79 -34.89 37.10 1.87
CA VAL A 79 -35.67 36.26 0.95
C VAL A 79 -35.82 34.85 1.50
N ARG A 80 -37.07 34.38 1.57
CA ARG A 80 -37.44 33.00 1.92
C ARG A 80 -38.15 32.36 0.73
N TRP A 81 -37.79 31.14 0.37
CA TRP A 81 -38.36 30.43 -0.79
C TRP A 81 -38.55 28.96 -0.42
N GLY A 82 -39.74 28.37 -0.48
CA GLY A 82 -39.98 26.98 -0.05
C GLY A 82 -39.95 26.71 1.47
N THR A 83 -39.01 27.28 2.25
CA THR A 83 -39.02 27.21 3.73
C THR A 83 -38.84 28.58 4.40
N CYS A 84 -39.51 28.80 5.53
CA CYS A 84 -39.52 30.09 6.23
C CYS A 84 -38.42 30.27 7.27
N TRP A 85 -37.99 29.18 7.89
CA TRP A 85 -37.10 29.21 9.05
C TRP A 85 -35.59 29.19 8.72
N VAL A 86 -35.18 28.60 7.59
CA VAL A 86 -33.77 28.42 7.21
C VAL A 86 -33.43 29.28 6.01
N ASN A 87 -32.20 29.82 6.02
CA ASN A 87 -31.64 30.51 4.88
C ASN A 87 -31.09 29.47 3.89
N PHE A 88 -31.58 29.48 2.65
CA PHE A 88 -31.13 28.55 1.60
C PHE A 88 -29.62 28.66 1.34
N LEU A 89 -29.06 29.86 1.48
CA LEU A 89 -27.62 30.07 1.42
C LEU A 89 -26.91 29.29 2.54
N ALA A 90 -27.45 29.28 3.76
CA ALA A 90 -26.88 28.53 4.88
C ALA A 90 -26.98 27.01 4.68
N LEU A 91 -28.04 26.51 4.03
CA LEU A 91 -28.17 25.10 3.69
C LEU A 91 -27.17 24.67 2.60
N ILE A 92 -26.96 25.50 1.58
CA ILE A 92 -25.99 25.20 0.53
C ILE A 92 -24.57 25.23 1.09
N ILE A 93 -24.24 26.26 1.89
CA ILE A 93 -22.93 26.37 2.55
C ILE A 93 -22.70 25.17 3.47
N SER A 94 -23.70 24.74 4.26
CA SER A 94 -23.54 23.60 5.15
C SER A 94 -23.29 22.30 4.39
N LEU A 95 -23.99 22.05 3.27
CA LEU A 95 -23.75 20.87 2.42
C LEU A 95 -22.34 20.86 1.84
N VAL A 96 -21.84 22.01 1.36
CA VAL A 96 -20.47 22.13 0.85
C VAL A 96 -19.45 21.83 1.96
N VAL A 97 -19.64 22.42 3.15
CA VAL A 97 -18.75 22.19 4.30
C VAL A 97 -18.77 20.72 4.72
N ILE A 98 -19.94 20.08 4.76
CA ILE A 98 -20.06 18.65 5.09
C ILE A 98 -19.29 17.79 4.10
N VAL A 99 -19.43 18.05 2.79
CA VAL A 99 -18.70 17.30 1.75
C VAL A 99 -17.18 17.49 1.90
N LEU A 100 -16.72 18.71 2.20
CA LEU A 100 -15.30 18.98 2.42
C LEU A 100 -14.75 18.25 3.65
N VAL A 101 -15.48 18.25 4.78
CA VAL A 101 -15.08 17.53 5.99
C VAL A 101 -15.05 16.02 5.76
N ILE A 102 -16.03 15.47 5.04
CA ILE A 102 -16.05 14.05 4.67
C ILE A 102 -14.87 13.72 3.75
N ALA A 103 -14.60 14.54 2.73
CA ALA A 103 -13.46 14.33 1.82
C ALA A 103 -12.11 14.38 2.56
N LEU A 104 -11.93 15.33 3.48
CA LEU A 104 -10.72 15.44 4.30
C LEU A 104 -10.58 14.27 5.27
N SER A 105 -11.66 13.83 5.91
CA SER A 105 -11.62 12.68 6.82
C SER A 105 -11.29 11.38 6.08
N ILE A 106 -11.90 11.13 4.91
CA ILE A 106 -11.56 10.00 4.04
C ILE A 106 -10.12 10.09 3.55
N GLY A 107 -9.68 11.28 3.09
CA GLY A 107 -8.31 11.50 2.63
C GLY A 107 -7.28 11.24 3.73
N CYS A 108 -7.53 11.73 4.94
CA CYS A 108 -6.70 11.49 6.11
C CYS A 108 -6.69 10.01 6.50
N TRP A 109 -7.84 9.35 6.47
CA TRP A 109 -7.96 7.92 6.78
C TRP A 109 -7.20 7.06 5.75
N CYS A 110 -7.36 7.33 4.45
CA CYS A 110 -6.63 6.66 3.38
C CYS A 110 -5.12 6.89 3.49
N HIS A 111 -4.67 8.12 3.78
CA HIS A 111 -3.26 8.43 3.96
C HIS A 111 -2.66 7.67 5.17
N CYS A 112 -3.32 7.70 6.32
CA CYS A 112 -2.90 6.98 7.52
C CYS A 112 -2.88 5.45 7.29
N TRP A 113 -3.87 4.91 6.58
CA TRP A 113 -3.93 3.48 6.26
C TRP A 113 -2.83 3.07 5.27
N CYS A 114 -2.59 3.85 4.20
CA CYS A 114 -1.51 3.60 3.26
C CYS A 114 -0.12 3.71 3.91
N LYS A 115 0.10 4.72 4.76
CA LYS A 115 1.35 4.85 5.53
C LYS A 115 1.56 3.64 6.44
N ARG A 116 0.53 3.24 7.19
CA ARG A 116 0.57 2.06 8.07
C ARG A 116 0.78 0.75 7.31
N ARG A 117 0.24 0.64 6.10
CA ARG A 117 0.43 -0.55 5.25
C ARG A 117 1.86 -0.62 4.72
N ARG A 118 2.45 0.52 4.33
CA ARG A 118 3.84 0.60 3.87
C ARG A 118 4.83 0.28 4.99
N THR A 119 4.63 0.77 6.22
CA THR A 119 5.55 0.45 7.32
C THR A 119 5.56 -1.07 7.60
N ARG A 120 4.38 -1.70 7.60
CA ARG A 120 4.26 -3.16 7.79
C ARG A 120 4.86 -4.00 6.66
N SER A 121 4.92 -3.49 5.43
CA SER A 121 5.59 -4.22 4.35
C SER A 121 7.10 -4.18 4.54
N VAL A 122 7.66 -3.01 4.90
CA VAL A 122 9.10 -2.87 5.17
C VAL A 122 9.54 -3.77 6.33
N GLU A 123 8.81 -3.77 7.46
CA GLU A 123 9.10 -4.66 8.59
C GLU A 123 9.08 -6.15 8.20
N ARG A 124 8.18 -6.55 7.31
CA ARG A 124 8.11 -7.94 6.81
C ARG A 124 9.30 -8.28 5.93
N ASP A 125 9.72 -7.34 5.08
CA ASP A 125 10.85 -7.52 4.19
C ASP A 125 12.15 -7.60 5.01
N GLU A 126 12.34 -6.75 6.02
CA GLU A 126 13.47 -6.82 6.97
C GLU A 126 13.53 -8.17 7.68
N GLN A 127 12.40 -8.66 8.20
CA GLN A 127 12.32 -10.00 8.83
C GLN A 127 12.57 -11.15 7.84
N SER A 128 12.32 -10.96 6.55
CA SER A 128 12.64 -11.96 5.52
C SER A 128 14.14 -11.99 5.25
N VAL A 129 14.78 -10.82 5.15
CA VAL A 129 16.22 -10.69 4.96
C VAL A 129 16.98 -11.29 6.14
N GLU A 130 16.56 -11.01 7.39
CA GLU A 130 17.22 -11.56 8.58
C GLU A 130 17.13 -13.10 8.63
N ARG A 131 15.99 -13.68 8.24
CA ARG A 131 15.84 -15.15 8.16
C ARG A 131 16.74 -15.77 7.11
N ASP A 132 16.85 -15.14 5.95
CA ASP A 132 17.72 -15.61 4.88
C ASP A 132 19.20 -15.50 5.31
N GLU A 133 19.59 -14.40 5.96
CA GLU A 133 20.94 -14.23 6.51
C GLU A 133 21.28 -15.31 7.54
N GLN A 134 20.36 -15.62 8.46
CA GLN A 134 20.55 -16.72 9.42
C GLN A 134 20.67 -18.08 8.72
N ARG A 135 19.89 -18.31 7.65
CA ARG A 135 19.97 -19.53 6.84
C ARG A 135 21.35 -19.65 6.16
N TYR A 136 21.83 -18.57 5.54
CA TYR A 136 23.15 -18.53 4.92
C TYR A 136 24.30 -18.72 5.93
N ALA A 137 24.19 -18.13 7.12
CA ALA A 137 25.18 -18.29 8.19
C ALA A 137 25.29 -19.75 8.65
N ARG A 138 24.16 -20.46 8.81
CA ARG A 138 24.14 -21.89 9.15
C ARG A 138 24.76 -22.75 8.06
N GLU A 139 24.36 -22.54 6.81
CA GLU A 139 24.93 -23.28 5.66
C GLU A 139 26.44 -23.08 5.54
N ARG A 140 26.93 -21.86 5.83
CA ARG A 140 28.37 -21.57 5.86
C ARG A 140 29.08 -22.35 6.97
N GLN A 141 28.55 -22.33 8.18
CA GLN A 141 29.12 -23.08 9.31
C GLN A 141 29.15 -24.60 9.02
N GLU A 142 28.09 -25.15 8.45
CA GLU A 142 28.05 -26.57 8.07
C GLU A 142 29.09 -26.92 7.00
N ARG A 143 29.30 -26.05 6.01
CA ARG A 143 30.35 -26.22 4.99
C ARG A 143 31.74 -26.17 5.60
N GLU A 144 32.00 -25.21 6.48
CA GLU A 144 33.27 -25.08 7.19
C GLU A 144 33.54 -26.33 8.06
N GLN A 145 32.56 -26.78 8.83
CA GLN A 145 32.66 -28.02 9.63
C GLN A 145 32.89 -29.27 8.77
N ARG A 146 32.26 -29.34 7.59
CA ARG A 146 32.48 -30.45 6.66
C ARG A 146 33.91 -30.45 6.13
N VAL A 147 34.42 -29.28 5.72
CA VAL A 147 35.81 -29.13 5.25
C VAL A 147 36.78 -29.53 6.36
N GLU A 148 36.58 -29.04 7.59
CA GLU A 148 37.44 -29.39 8.73
C GLU A 148 37.44 -30.90 9.00
N ARG A 149 36.27 -31.53 8.97
CA ARG A 149 36.15 -32.99 9.16
C ARG A 149 36.89 -33.76 8.06
N ASP A 150 36.77 -33.33 6.81
CA ASP A 150 37.44 -33.94 5.68
C ASP A 150 38.97 -33.77 5.80
N GLU A 151 39.45 -32.58 6.17
CA GLU A 151 40.87 -32.32 6.45
C GLU A 151 41.42 -33.22 7.57
N GLN A 152 40.69 -33.34 8.69
CA GLN A 152 41.07 -34.25 9.78
C GLN A 152 41.10 -35.73 9.33
N ARG A 153 40.20 -36.13 8.43
CA ARG A 153 40.20 -37.48 7.84
C ARG A 153 41.44 -37.69 6.97
N TYR A 154 41.73 -36.75 6.06
CA TYR A 154 42.91 -36.80 5.20
C TYR A 154 44.23 -36.76 6.00
N ALA A 155 44.30 -35.97 7.06
CA ALA A 155 45.47 -35.92 7.95
C ALA A 155 45.74 -37.27 8.63
N ARG A 156 44.69 -37.94 9.15
CA ARG A 156 44.79 -39.27 9.74
C ARG A 156 45.26 -40.32 8.74
N GLU A 157 44.67 -40.34 7.54
CA GLU A 157 45.09 -41.26 6.48
C GLU A 157 46.56 -41.05 6.08
N ARG A 158 47.00 -39.79 6.02
CA ARG A 158 48.40 -39.47 5.71
C ARG A 158 49.35 -39.99 6.79
N GLN A 159 49.05 -39.74 8.07
CA GLN A 159 49.83 -40.26 9.19
C GLN A 159 49.89 -41.80 9.18
N GLU A 160 48.77 -42.47 8.90
CA GLU A 160 48.73 -43.93 8.80
C GLU A 160 49.60 -44.45 7.65
N ARG A 161 49.55 -43.80 6.47
CA ARG A 161 50.41 -44.17 5.33
C ARG A 161 51.89 -43.97 5.66
N GLU A 162 52.24 -42.88 6.33
CA GLU A 162 53.61 -42.60 6.77
C GLU A 162 54.09 -43.63 7.79
N GLN A 163 53.27 -43.99 8.79
CA GLN A 163 53.56 -45.05 9.76
C GLN A 163 53.79 -46.41 9.09
N ARG A 164 52.88 -46.83 8.19
CA ARG A 164 53.03 -48.08 7.43
C ARG A 164 54.28 -48.09 6.54
N GLN A 165 54.66 -46.93 5.99
CA GLN A 165 55.89 -46.82 5.21
C GLN A 165 57.14 -46.90 6.09
N ALA A 166 57.13 -46.26 7.26
CA ALA A 166 58.22 -46.31 8.23
C ALA A 166 58.41 -47.73 8.78
N GLU A 167 57.34 -48.42 9.12
CA GLU A 167 57.36 -49.82 9.56
C GLU A 167 57.98 -50.73 8.50
N ARG A 168 57.54 -50.65 7.24
CA ARG A 168 58.15 -51.39 6.12
C ARG A 168 59.61 -51.04 5.88
N ARG A 169 60.05 -49.82 6.19
CA ARG A 169 61.47 -49.43 6.09
C ARG A 169 62.28 -50.05 7.23
N ALA A 170 61.76 -50.00 8.46
CA ALA A 170 62.38 -50.62 9.63
C ALA A 170 62.50 -52.15 9.48
N GLU A 171 61.44 -52.82 9.02
CA GLU A 171 61.45 -54.27 8.75
C GLU A 171 62.49 -54.66 7.68
N ARG A 172 62.58 -53.87 6.59
CA ARG A 172 63.60 -54.10 5.56
C ARG A 172 65.00 -53.88 6.12
N GLN A 173 65.19 -52.85 6.94
CA GLN A 173 66.48 -52.56 7.56
C GLN A 173 66.90 -53.69 8.50
N THR A 174 66.03 -54.14 9.41
CA THR A 174 66.33 -55.27 10.31
C THR A 174 66.62 -56.56 9.55
N ARG A 175 65.86 -56.84 8.47
CA ARG A 175 66.11 -58.00 7.61
C ARG A 175 67.46 -57.90 6.89
N THR A 176 67.80 -56.72 6.36
CA THR A 176 69.09 -56.47 5.70
C THR A 176 70.25 -56.59 6.68
N ASP A 177 70.12 -56.02 7.88
CA ASP A 177 71.15 -56.07 8.92
C ASP A 177 71.38 -57.51 9.40
N ALA A 178 70.31 -58.28 9.65
CA ALA A 178 70.40 -59.69 10.00
C ALA A 178 71.09 -60.54 8.92
N ILE A 179 70.85 -60.26 7.64
CA ILE A 179 71.57 -60.91 6.53
C ILE A 179 73.05 -60.52 6.58
N ARG A 180 73.36 -59.23 6.76
CA ARG A 180 74.73 -58.73 6.82
C ARG A 180 75.53 -59.40 7.94
N ASP A 181 74.92 -59.59 9.11
CA ASP A 181 75.52 -60.29 10.24
C ASP A 181 75.72 -61.78 9.97
N LYS A 182 74.71 -62.45 9.39
CA LYS A 182 74.79 -63.89 9.04
C LYS A 182 75.99 -64.21 8.15
N TYR A 183 76.35 -63.31 7.25
CA TYR A 183 77.47 -63.48 6.31
C TYR A 183 78.75 -62.74 6.74
N GLY A 184 78.81 -62.22 7.97
CA GLY A 184 80.02 -61.55 8.51
C GLY A 184 80.40 -60.25 7.79
N LEU A 185 79.46 -59.62 7.08
CA LEU A 185 79.67 -58.37 6.31
C LEU A 185 79.57 -57.11 7.18
N SER A 186 79.21 -57.21 8.45
CA SER A 186 79.17 -56.13 9.44
C SER A 186 80.55 -55.84 10.04
N SER A 187 81.54 -55.61 9.18
CA SER A 187 82.81 -54.97 9.61
C SER A 187 82.75 -53.46 9.32
N PRO A 188 83.33 -52.60 10.18
CA PRO A 188 83.43 -51.17 9.90
C PRO A 188 84.28 -50.96 8.65
N ALA A 189 83.93 -49.93 7.89
CA ALA A 189 84.59 -49.55 6.64
C ALA A 189 86.12 -49.61 6.78
N ARG A 190 86.72 -50.58 6.07
CA ARG A 190 88.12 -50.48 5.67
C ARG A 190 88.10 -49.49 4.51
N ASP A 191 88.75 -48.35 4.67
CA ASP A 191 88.80 -47.31 3.64
C ASP A 191 89.19 -47.90 2.28
N PRO A 192 88.60 -47.43 1.16
CA PRO A 192 88.95 -47.93 -0.17
C PRO A 192 90.43 -47.61 -0.46
N PRO A 193 91.24 -48.59 -0.92
CA PRO A 193 92.70 -48.50 -0.94
C PRO A 193 93.29 -47.58 -2.04
N TYR A 194 92.53 -46.65 -2.61
CA TYR A 194 92.95 -45.81 -3.74
C TYR A 194 92.96 -44.30 -3.46
N THR A 195 92.82 -43.87 -2.21
CA THR A 195 92.78 -42.45 -1.83
C THR A 195 94.13 -41.88 -1.37
N ALA A 196 95.24 -42.59 -1.59
CA ALA A 196 96.59 -42.10 -1.33
C ALA A 196 97.47 -42.22 -2.58
N LEU A 197 97.41 -41.21 -3.45
CA LEU A 197 98.42 -40.85 -4.46
C LEU A 197 98.58 -39.33 -4.45
#